data_AF-A0A418PTG5-F1
#
_entry.id   AF-A0A418PTG5-F1
#
_cell.length_a   1.000
_cell.length_b   1.000
_cell.length_c   1.000
_cell.angle_alpha   90.00
_cell.angle_beta   90.00
_cell.angle_gamma   90.00
#
_symmetry.space_group_name_H-M   'P 1'
#
loop_
_entity.id
_entity.type
_entity.pdbx_description
1 polymer ?
#
loop_
_entity_poly.entity_id
_entity_poly.type
_entity_poly.pdbx_seq_one_letter_code
_entity_poly.pdbx_strand_id
1 'polypeptide(L)'
;MSKSPKLTVLQMAKILWSFLIFFGIHHSIFSQVYSIPKDTKRIVFLGNSITYNGKFVTYIDAYLTLRYPEKNLEIINVGLPSETVSGLSEQGHADGKFPRPDLRERLDRVLKQLEPDLVIANYGMNDGIYLPFDEERFEAFKKGMSWMHQTVEFSGAEIIHVTPPVYDERKGAAYSNVLDMYSDWLVSRRYTQNWKVIDLHWPMRKGLEDRRSLNPEFAFAKDGIHPDESGHFLMAKILLLGLGEEVKEAYSIEELLAPFPMGMQVLPLIEQRQEIQKLAWLSATGHIRPGIPEGLSIKLAQEKVAAINLEIRTVLGN
;
A
#
# COMPACT_ATOMS: atom_id res chain seq x y z
N MET A 1 20.07 -65.54 -37.55
CA MET A 1 21.42 -65.02 -37.27
C MET A 1 21.28 -63.63 -36.66
N SER A 2 21.43 -63.56 -35.33
CA SER A 2 21.32 -62.35 -34.52
C SER A 2 22.63 -61.57 -34.57
N LYS A 3 22.55 -60.26 -34.84
CA LYS A 3 23.64 -59.31 -34.56
C LYS A 3 23.06 -58.09 -33.85
N SER A 4 23.25 -58.04 -32.54
CA SER A 4 23.15 -56.81 -31.75
C SER A 4 24.40 -55.95 -31.98
N PRO A 5 24.28 -54.64 -32.20
CA PRO A 5 25.44 -53.76 -32.15
C PRO A 5 25.73 -53.45 -30.67
N LYS A 6 26.92 -53.86 -30.22
CA LYS A 6 27.48 -53.44 -28.93
C LYS A 6 27.81 -51.95 -29.01
N LEU A 7 27.12 -51.12 -28.22
CA LEU A 7 27.60 -49.77 -27.95
C LEU A 7 28.96 -49.88 -27.25
N THR A 8 29.94 -49.13 -27.74
CA THR A 8 31.26 -49.03 -27.14
C THR A 8 31.19 -48.18 -25.87
N VAL A 9 32.02 -48.51 -24.87
CA VAL A 9 32.13 -47.84 -23.57
C VAL A 9 32.35 -46.31 -23.69
N LEU A 10 32.82 -45.84 -24.85
CA LEU A 10 33.00 -44.41 -25.14
C LEU A 10 31.70 -43.63 -25.45
N GLN A 11 30.58 -44.30 -25.76
CA GLN A 11 29.27 -43.64 -25.94
C GLN A 11 28.49 -43.52 -24.62
N MET A 12 28.85 -44.27 -23.57
CA MET A 12 28.24 -44.13 -22.24
C MET A 12 28.78 -42.92 -21.46
N ALA A 13 29.94 -42.36 -21.85
CA ALA A 13 30.54 -41.20 -21.19
C ALA A 13 29.96 -39.84 -21.62
N LYS A 14 29.07 -39.79 -22.62
CA LYS A 14 28.41 -38.56 -23.08
C LYS A 14 26.92 -38.46 -22.69
N ILE A 15 26.39 -39.44 -21.97
CA ILE A 15 25.00 -39.46 -21.49
C ILE A 15 24.92 -39.29 -19.96
N LEU A 16 26.06 -39.03 -19.30
CA LEU A 16 26.16 -38.86 -17.84
C LEU A 16 26.52 -37.43 -17.40
N TRP A 17 26.44 -36.45 -18.30
CA TRP A 17 26.77 -35.04 -18.03
C TRP A 17 25.68 -34.07 -18.51
N SER A 18 24.43 -34.50 -18.47
CA SER A 18 23.31 -33.64 -18.88
C SER A 18 22.03 -34.01 -18.16
N PHE A 19 22.05 -33.97 -16.83
CA PHE A 19 20.93 -33.47 -16.02
C PHE A 19 21.54 -32.86 -14.76
N LEU A 20 22.23 -31.73 -14.98
CA LEU A 20 22.42 -30.72 -13.94
C LEU A 20 21.05 -30.52 -13.29
N ILE A 21 20.97 -30.87 -12.02
CA ILE A 21 19.86 -30.55 -11.15
C ILE A 21 19.72 -29.04 -11.22
N PHE A 22 18.78 -28.56 -12.04
CA PHE A 22 18.17 -27.26 -11.85
C PHE A 22 17.40 -27.38 -10.53
N PHE A 23 18.12 -27.25 -9.42
CA PHE A 23 17.51 -26.70 -8.22
C PHE A 23 17.13 -25.30 -8.67
N GLY A 24 15.88 -25.16 -9.10
CA GLY A 24 15.24 -23.88 -9.24
C GLY A 24 15.35 -23.24 -7.89
N ILE A 25 16.35 -22.39 -7.71
CA ILE A 25 16.34 -21.43 -6.64
C ILE A 25 15.17 -20.53 -7.04
N HIS A 26 13.99 -20.83 -6.50
CA HIS A 26 12.89 -19.90 -6.45
C HIS A 26 13.39 -18.73 -5.60
N HIS A 27 14.15 -17.82 -6.21
CA HIS A 27 14.31 -16.49 -5.67
C HIS A 27 12.90 -15.95 -5.53
N SER A 28 12.43 -15.88 -4.29
CA SER A 28 11.20 -15.18 -3.96
C SER A 28 11.31 -13.79 -4.60
N ILE A 29 10.40 -13.48 -5.52
CA ILE A 29 10.39 -12.25 -6.34
C ILE A 29 10.18 -10.99 -5.46
N PHE A 30 10.08 -11.14 -4.14
CA PHE A 30 10.14 -10.02 -3.20
C PHE A 30 11.59 -9.55 -3.03
N SER A 31 12.03 -8.73 -3.99
CA SER A 31 13.41 -8.26 -4.11
C SER A 31 13.87 -7.33 -2.98
N GLN A 32 12.99 -6.82 -2.12
CA GLN A 32 13.41 -6.04 -0.95
C GLN A 32 12.34 -6.11 0.15
N VAL A 33 12.73 -6.63 1.29
CA VAL A 33 11.96 -6.60 2.53
C VAL A 33 12.46 -5.41 3.35
N TYR A 34 11.56 -4.48 3.70
CA TYR A 34 11.83 -3.46 4.71
C TYR A 34 11.36 -3.99 6.06
N SER A 35 11.88 -3.43 7.16
CA SER A 35 11.38 -3.71 8.50
C SER A 35 10.90 -2.41 9.12
N ILE A 36 9.81 -2.47 9.89
CA ILE A 36 9.42 -1.38 10.78
C ILE A 36 10.56 -1.17 11.79
N PRO A 37 11.17 0.03 11.89
CA PRO A 37 12.23 0.29 12.87
C PRO A 37 11.79 -0.07 14.28
N LYS A 38 12.70 -0.63 15.08
CA LYS A 38 12.38 -1.21 16.40
C LYS A 38 11.70 -0.21 17.35
N ASP A 39 12.15 1.05 17.31
CA ASP A 39 11.68 2.11 18.20
C ASP A 39 10.50 2.91 17.62
N THR A 40 9.95 2.47 16.48
CA THR A 40 8.74 3.06 15.87
C THR A 40 7.59 2.98 16.85
N LYS A 41 6.98 4.13 17.15
CA LYS A 41 5.73 4.24 17.91
C LYS A 41 4.60 4.68 17.01
N ARG A 42 4.87 5.53 16.01
CA ARG A 42 3.85 6.13 15.16
C ARG A 42 4.13 5.93 13.68
N ILE A 43 3.17 5.35 12.98
CA ILE A 43 3.16 5.16 11.54
C ILE A 43 2.04 6.00 10.93
N VAL A 44 2.37 6.90 10.02
CA VAL A 44 1.40 7.76 9.34
C VAL A 44 1.23 7.33 7.88
N PHE A 45 0.01 7.04 7.48
CA PHE A 45 -0.34 6.75 6.09
C PHE A 45 -0.79 8.01 5.37
N LEU A 46 -0.06 8.37 4.30
CA LEU A 46 -0.41 9.44 3.36
C LEU A 46 -0.93 8.85 2.05
N GLY A 47 -1.94 9.49 1.47
CA GLY A 47 -2.47 9.08 0.18
C GLY A 47 -3.79 9.77 -0.15
N ASN A 48 -4.48 9.24 -1.16
CA ASN A 48 -5.71 9.82 -1.70
C ASN A 48 -6.98 9.16 -1.13
N SER A 49 -8.07 9.11 -1.91
CA SER A 49 -9.35 8.49 -1.54
C SER A 49 -9.25 7.02 -1.18
N ILE A 50 -8.33 6.27 -1.80
CA ILE A 50 -8.12 4.84 -1.50
C ILE A 50 -7.54 4.68 -0.09
N THR A 51 -6.59 5.56 0.27
CA THR A 51 -6.06 5.64 1.64
C THR A 51 -7.11 6.15 2.60
N TYR A 52 -7.89 7.19 2.26
CA TYR A 52 -8.99 7.68 3.10
C TYR A 52 -10.07 6.63 3.42
N ASN A 53 -10.44 5.79 2.44
CA ASN A 53 -11.34 4.66 2.69
C ASN A 53 -10.73 3.67 3.69
N GLY A 54 -9.44 3.38 3.53
CA GLY A 54 -8.59 2.93 4.62
C GLY A 54 -8.69 1.46 5.02
N LYS A 55 -9.53 0.64 4.39
CA LYS A 55 -9.66 -0.79 4.76
C LYS A 55 -8.30 -1.52 4.79
N PHE A 56 -7.41 -1.28 3.82
CA PHE A 56 -6.08 -1.90 3.83
C PHE A 56 -5.20 -1.41 5.01
N VAL A 57 -5.34 -0.15 5.43
CA VAL A 57 -4.64 0.41 6.59
C VAL A 57 -5.17 -0.25 7.86
N THR A 58 -6.49 -0.40 7.99
CA THR A 58 -7.14 -1.13 9.08
C THR A 58 -6.66 -2.58 9.16
N TYR A 59 -6.53 -3.28 8.03
CA TYR A 59 -6.06 -4.67 8.01
C TYR A 59 -4.58 -4.80 8.44
N ILE A 60 -3.74 -3.87 8.01
CA ILE A 60 -2.34 -3.78 8.48
C ILE A 60 -2.30 -3.52 9.99
N ASP A 61 -3.12 -2.59 10.47
CA ASP A 61 -3.20 -2.23 11.89
C ASP A 61 -3.71 -3.38 12.76
N ALA A 62 -4.76 -4.07 12.33
CA ALA A 62 -5.25 -5.26 13.01
C ALA A 62 -4.16 -6.33 13.10
N TYR A 63 -3.49 -6.63 11.98
CA TYR A 63 -2.41 -7.62 11.96
C TYR A 63 -1.26 -7.23 12.91
N LEU A 64 -0.74 -6.00 12.82
CA LEU A 64 0.38 -5.56 13.64
C LEU A 64 0.03 -5.44 15.12
N THR A 65 -1.19 -5.01 15.45
CA THR A 65 -1.70 -4.98 16.82
C THR A 65 -1.76 -6.38 17.43
N LEU A 66 -2.21 -7.37 16.65
CA LEU A 66 -2.29 -8.77 17.10
C LEU A 66 -0.93 -9.47 17.16
N ARG A 67 -0.04 -9.14 16.22
CA ARG A 67 1.30 -9.74 16.10
C ARG A 67 2.28 -9.19 17.13
N TYR A 68 2.17 -7.90 17.44
CA TYR A 68 3.08 -7.17 18.34
C TYR A 68 2.31 -6.33 19.37
N PRO A 69 1.46 -6.94 20.22
CA PRO A 69 0.62 -6.20 21.17
C PRO A 69 1.43 -5.34 22.15
N GLU A 70 2.66 -5.70 22.45
CA GLU A 70 3.57 -4.96 23.33
C GLU A 70 4.12 -3.68 22.72
N LYS A 71 4.18 -3.57 21.38
CA LYS A 71 4.71 -2.38 20.71
C LYS A 71 3.79 -1.17 20.81
N ASN A 72 2.49 -1.40 21.01
CA ASN A 72 1.47 -0.34 21.09
C ASN A 72 1.58 0.68 19.93
N LEU A 73 1.77 0.17 18.70
CA LEU A 73 1.92 1.00 17.51
C LEU A 73 0.69 1.88 17.30
N GLU A 74 0.91 3.17 17.08
CA GLU A 74 -0.10 4.12 16.64
C GLU A 74 -0.06 4.23 15.12
N ILE A 75 -1.01 3.60 14.44
CA ILE A 75 -1.13 3.67 12.98
C ILE A 75 -2.22 4.67 12.64
N ILE A 76 -1.87 5.73 11.93
CA ILE A 76 -2.77 6.87 11.69
C ILE A 76 -2.94 7.06 10.19
N ASN A 77 -4.19 6.95 9.76
CA ASN A 77 -4.59 7.26 8.39
C ASN A 77 -4.95 8.74 8.24
N VAL A 78 -4.21 9.45 7.38
CA VAL A 78 -4.52 10.83 6.98
C VAL A 78 -4.59 10.97 5.46
N GLY A 79 -5.11 9.94 4.79
CA GLY A 79 -5.43 10.02 3.36
C GLY A 79 -6.50 11.09 3.10
N LEU A 80 -6.40 11.80 1.97
CA LEU A 80 -7.34 12.85 1.60
C LEU A 80 -7.95 12.59 0.22
N PRO A 81 -9.28 12.47 0.09
CA PRO A 81 -9.91 12.21 -1.20
C PRO A 81 -9.55 13.23 -2.28
N SER A 82 -9.34 12.72 -3.50
CA SER A 82 -8.98 13.49 -4.70
C SER A 82 -7.58 14.13 -4.69
N GLU A 83 -6.81 14.02 -3.59
CA GLU A 83 -5.50 14.64 -3.45
C GLU A 83 -4.47 14.12 -4.46
N THR A 84 -3.59 15.02 -4.88
CA THR A 84 -2.41 14.76 -5.70
C THR A 84 -1.16 15.21 -4.95
N VAL A 85 -0.02 14.62 -5.31
CA VAL A 85 1.30 15.15 -4.97
C VAL A 85 1.90 15.94 -6.14
N SER A 86 1.41 15.70 -7.36
CA SER A 86 1.78 16.49 -8.54
C SER A 86 1.32 17.95 -8.44
N GLY A 87 0.25 18.22 -7.68
CA GLY A 87 -0.41 19.53 -7.61
C GLY A 87 -1.30 19.82 -8.82
N LEU A 88 -1.54 18.83 -9.67
CA LEU A 88 -2.34 18.98 -10.87
C LEU A 88 -3.84 18.82 -10.58
N SER A 89 -4.66 19.55 -11.33
CA SER A 89 -6.10 19.40 -11.36
C SER A 89 -6.59 19.60 -12.79
N GLU A 90 -7.43 18.68 -13.27
CA GLU A 90 -8.15 18.85 -14.52
C GLU A 90 -9.20 19.97 -14.43
N GLN A 91 -9.51 20.58 -15.57
CA GLN A 91 -10.63 21.52 -15.68
C GLN A 91 -11.94 20.81 -15.36
N GLY A 92 -12.80 21.45 -14.57
CA GLY A 92 -14.11 20.91 -14.21
C GLY A 92 -14.08 19.77 -13.17
N HIS A 93 -12.95 19.55 -12.47
CA HIS A 93 -12.88 18.58 -11.37
C HIS A 93 -14.06 18.75 -10.41
N ALA A 94 -14.68 17.63 -10.02
CA ALA A 94 -15.87 17.59 -9.17
C ALA A 94 -17.01 18.51 -9.64
N ASP A 95 -17.32 18.48 -10.95
CA ASP A 95 -18.30 19.36 -11.61
C ASP A 95 -18.00 20.86 -11.42
N GLY A 96 -16.71 21.21 -11.33
CA GLY A 96 -16.23 22.56 -11.09
C GLY A 96 -16.38 23.05 -9.64
N LYS A 97 -16.76 22.18 -8.69
CA LYS A 97 -16.94 22.58 -7.28
C LYS A 97 -15.65 22.97 -6.58
N PHE A 98 -14.54 22.28 -6.89
CA PHE A 98 -13.21 22.56 -6.32
C PHE A 98 -12.12 21.90 -7.18
N PRO A 99 -10.89 22.45 -7.21
CA PRO A 99 -9.75 21.76 -7.82
C PRO A 99 -9.27 20.60 -6.95
N ARG A 100 -8.54 19.63 -7.51
CA ARG A 100 -7.90 18.59 -6.69
C ARG A 100 -7.04 19.22 -5.59
N PRO A 101 -7.12 18.73 -4.32
CA PRO A 101 -6.21 19.18 -3.28
C PRO A 101 -4.76 18.76 -3.61
N ASP A 102 -3.81 19.62 -3.23
CA ASP A 102 -2.36 19.34 -3.31
C ASP A 102 -1.85 19.04 -1.90
N LEU A 103 -1.12 17.93 -1.74
CA LEU A 103 -0.48 17.55 -0.48
C LEU A 103 0.40 18.68 0.11
N ARG A 104 1.02 19.52 -0.74
CA ARG A 104 1.81 20.69 -0.33
C ARG A 104 1.05 21.65 0.58
N GLU A 105 -0.28 21.68 0.46
CA GLU A 105 -1.12 22.55 1.28
C GLU A 105 -1.07 22.18 2.76
N ARG A 106 -0.90 20.89 3.11
CA ARG A 106 -1.09 20.40 4.48
C ARG A 106 0.07 19.61 5.08
N LEU A 107 1.02 19.12 4.29
CA LEU A 107 2.03 18.17 4.78
C LEU A 107 2.83 18.69 5.98
N ASP A 108 3.26 19.96 5.98
CA ASP A 108 4.01 20.52 7.11
C ASP A 108 3.22 20.48 8.42
N ARG A 109 1.90 20.74 8.37
CA ARG A 109 1.02 20.67 9.55
C ARG A 109 0.81 19.23 9.99
N VAL A 110 0.67 18.31 9.05
CA VAL A 110 0.61 16.86 9.33
C VAL A 110 1.86 16.43 10.07
N LEU A 111 3.05 16.66 9.51
CA LEU A 111 4.32 16.23 10.11
C LEU A 111 4.59 16.89 11.46
N LYS A 112 4.33 18.19 11.59
CA LYS A 112 4.55 18.92 12.85
C LYS A 112 3.63 18.48 13.99
N GLN A 113 2.38 18.16 13.69
CA GLN A 113 1.41 17.80 14.73
C GLN A 113 1.46 16.31 15.07
N LEU A 114 1.73 15.46 14.07
CA LEU A 114 1.78 14.02 14.26
C LEU A 114 3.16 13.50 14.59
N GLU A 115 4.25 14.19 14.26
CA GLU A 115 5.63 13.73 14.57
C GLU A 115 5.83 12.23 14.27
N PRO A 116 5.61 11.76 13.02
CA PRO A 116 5.71 10.34 12.71
C PRO A 116 7.14 9.82 12.83
N ASP A 117 7.30 8.57 13.27
CA ASP A 117 8.57 7.85 13.13
C ASP A 117 8.71 7.28 11.71
N LEU A 118 7.59 6.83 11.13
CA LEU A 118 7.51 6.25 9.80
C LEU A 118 6.31 6.81 9.04
N VAL A 119 6.52 7.20 7.79
CA VAL A 119 5.48 7.56 6.82
C VAL A 119 5.40 6.49 5.74
N ILE A 120 4.18 6.01 5.47
CA ILE A 120 3.87 5.15 4.33
C ILE A 120 3.05 5.96 3.33
N ALA A 121 3.60 6.24 2.16
CA ALA A 121 3.00 7.17 1.19
C ALA A 121 2.53 6.46 -0.08
N ASN A 122 1.23 6.57 -0.40
CA ASN A 122 0.62 5.98 -1.60
C ASN A 122 -0.05 7.05 -2.49
N TYR A 123 0.68 7.51 -3.51
CA TYR A 123 0.24 8.48 -4.51
C TYR A 123 0.48 7.98 -5.94
N GLY A 124 -0.18 8.62 -6.92
CA GLY A 124 -0.10 8.28 -8.34
C GLY A 124 -1.47 8.22 -9.02
N MET A 125 -2.48 7.64 -8.35
CA MET A 125 -3.81 7.39 -8.94
C MET A 125 -4.51 8.66 -9.48
N ASN A 126 -4.33 9.81 -8.85
CA ASN A 126 -4.94 11.07 -9.29
C ASN A 126 -3.97 11.95 -10.09
N ASP A 127 -2.67 11.67 -10.02
CA ASP A 127 -1.60 12.59 -10.39
C ASP A 127 -1.45 12.77 -11.90
N GLY A 128 -1.91 11.79 -12.70
CA GLY A 128 -2.05 11.90 -14.15
C GLY A 128 -3.41 12.46 -14.61
N ILE A 129 -4.27 12.86 -13.66
CA ILE A 129 -5.60 13.48 -13.88
C ILE A 129 -6.49 12.74 -14.90
N TYR A 130 -6.38 11.41 -14.95
CA TYR A 130 -7.20 10.54 -15.80
C TYR A 130 -7.08 10.81 -17.31
N LEU A 131 -5.94 11.38 -17.74
CA LEU A 131 -5.61 11.62 -19.15
C LEU A 131 -4.52 10.65 -19.66
N PRO A 132 -4.37 10.44 -20.98
CA PRO A 132 -3.26 9.68 -21.53
C PRO A 132 -1.89 10.19 -21.06
N PHE A 133 -0.86 9.35 -21.19
CA PHE A 133 0.50 9.73 -20.79
C PHE A 133 0.95 11.03 -21.44
N ASP A 134 1.67 11.82 -20.65
CA ASP A 134 2.23 13.10 -21.03
C ASP A 134 3.43 13.38 -20.14
N GLU A 135 4.52 13.82 -20.76
CA GLU A 135 5.79 14.01 -20.06
C GLU A 135 5.71 15.13 -19.03
N GLU A 136 4.97 16.22 -19.29
CA GLU A 136 4.86 17.33 -18.34
C GLU A 136 4.12 16.92 -17.07
N ARG A 137 3.01 16.17 -17.22
CA ARG A 137 2.30 15.61 -16.06
C ARG A 137 3.14 14.61 -15.28
N PHE A 138 3.91 13.79 -15.99
CA PHE A 138 4.81 12.85 -15.35
C PHE A 138 5.93 13.58 -14.59
N GLU A 139 6.53 14.61 -15.17
CA GLU A 139 7.50 15.46 -14.48
C GLU A 139 6.92 16.15 -13.23
N ALA A 140 5.68 16.62 -13.29
CA ALA A 140 5.00 17.17 -12.12
C ALA A 140 4.85 16.12 -11.00
N PHE A 141 4.45 14.89 -11.35
CA PHE A 141 4.40 13.77 -10.41
C PHE A 141 5.77 13.46 -9.80
N LYS A 142 6.82 13.35 -10.63
CA LYS A 142 8.19 13.07 -10.17
C LYS A 142 8.67 14.13 -9.18
N LYS A 143 8.49 15.41 -9.52
CA LYS A 143 8.82 16.56 -8.63
C LYS A 143 8.01 16.53 -7.34
N GLY A 144 6.73 16.20 -7.41
CA GLY A 144 5.86 16.01 -6.25
C GLY A 144 6.38 14.95 -5.29
N MET A 145 6.64 13.75 -5.80
CA MET A 145 7.16 12.64 -5.01
C MET A 145 8.53 12.96 -4.39
N SER A 146 9.44 13.59 -5.15
CA SER A 146 10.75 14.00 -4.62
C SER A 146 10.65 15.08 -3.56
N TRP A 147 9.76 16.07 -3.74
CA TRP A 147 9.48 17.08 -2.72
C TRP A 147 8.92 16.43 -1.44
N MET A 148 7.89 15.57 -1.56
CA MET A 148 7.30 14.90 -0.40
C MET A 148 8.34 14.07 0.35
N HIS A 149 9.15 13.30 -0.37
CA HIS A 149 10.23 12.50 0.22
C HIS A 149 11.20 13.36 1.05
N GLN A 150 11.70 14.45 0.47
CA GLN A 150 12.62 15.36 1.15
C GLN A 150 11.97 16.04 2.37
N THR A 151 10.72 16.47 2.25
CA THR A 151 9.98 17.11 3.36
C THR A 151 9.80 16.16 4.54
N VAL A 152 9.49 14.89 4.27
CA VAL A 152 9.34 13.87 5.32
C VAL A 152 10.68 13.51 5.96
N GLU A 153 11.75 13.30 5.17
CA GLU A 153 13.07 13.03 5.74
C GLU A 153 13.58 14.22 6.57
N PHE A 154 13.30 15.46 6.13
CA PHE A 154 13.68 16.66 6.86
C PHE A 154 12.92 16.82 8.19
N SER A 155 11.73 16.25 8.33
CA SER A 155 11.04 16.20 9.63
C SER A 155 11.63 15.16 10.59
N GLY A 156 12.62 14.37 10.14
CA GLY A 156 13.26 13.29 10.91
C GLY A 156 12.53 11.95 10.84
N ALA A 157 11.46 11.85 10.05
CA ALA A 157 10.70 10.61 9.88
C ALA A 157 11.32 9.76 8.77
N GLU A 158 11.25 8.43 8.91
CA GLU A 158 11.50 7.53 7.78
C GLU A 158 10.33 7.55 6.80
N ILE A 159 10.59 7.29 5.52
CA ILE A 159 9.54 7.18 4.50
C ILE A 159 9.66 5.89 3.68
N ILE A 160 8.54 5.21 3.50
CA ILE A 160 8.36 4.13 2.53
C ILE A 160 7.32 4.57 1.50
N HIS A 161 7.71 4.62 0.24
CA HIS A 161 6.79 4.85 -0.87
C HIS A 161 6.08 3.55 -1.24
N VAL A 162 4.82 3.65 -1.61
CA VAL A 162 4.01 2.55 -2.13
C VAL A 162 3.48 2.96 -3.49
N THR A 163 3.78 2.18 -4.53
CA THR A 163 3.29 2.46 -5.89
C THR A 163 1.75 2.53 -5.92
N PRO A 164 1.13 3.30 -6.82
CA PRO A 164 -0.33 3.37 -6.88
C PRO A 164 -0.94 1.98 -7.18
N PRO A 165 -2.14 1.66 -6.66
CA PRO A 165 -2.86 0.46 -7.05
C PRO A 165 -3.24 0.51 -8.54
N VAL A 166 -3.66 -0.63 -9.10
CA VAL A 166 -4.07 -0.70 -10.51
C VAL A 166 -5.31 0.12 -10.81
N TYR A 167 -5.29 0.83 -11.95
CA TYR A 167 -6.48 1.35 -12.60
C TYR A 167 -6.97 0.33 -13.61
N ASP A 168 -8.24 -0.06 -13.51
CA ASP A 168 -8.78 -1.10 -14.38
C ASP A 168 -8.77 -0.62 -15.85
N GLU A 169 -7.97 -1.27 -16.68
CA GLU A 169 -7.82 -0.95 -18.11
C GLU A 169 -9.15 -0.93 -18.86
N ARG A 170 -10.16 -1.68 -18.40
CA ARG A 170 -11.52 -1.68 -18.97
C ARG A 170 -12.23 -0.33 -18.83
N LYS A 171 -11.78 0.53 -17.91
CA LYS A 171 -12.25 1.91 -17.75
C LYS A 171 -11.42 2.91 -18.55
N GLY A 172 -10.24 2.52 -19.02
CA GLY A 172 -9.35 3.36 -19.82
C GLY A 172 -7.93 2.82 -19.87
N ALA A 173 -7.61 2.06 -20.92
CA ALA A 173 -6.29 1.45 -21.11
C ALA A 173 -5.15 2.49 -21.13
N ALA A 174 -5.40 3.66 -21.73
CA ALA A 174 -4.42 4.74 -21.76
C ALA A 174 -4.02 5.23 -20.36
N TYR A 175 -4.98 5.32 -19.43
CA TYR A 175 -4.68 5.74 -18.06
C TYR A 175 -4.11 4.61 -17.20
N SER A 176 -4.54 3.37 -17.44
CA SER A 176 -3.88 2.19 -16.85
C SER A 176 -2.38 2.18 -17.15
N ASN A 177 -2.00 2.45 -18.41
CA ASN A 177 -0.59 2.59 -18.82
C ASN A 177 0.14 3.77 -18.14
N VAL A 178 -0.55 4.86 -17.78
CA VAL A 178 0.07 5.94 -16.98
C VAL A 178 0.49 5.41 -15.61
N LEU A 179 -0.36 4.61 -14.96
CA LEU A 179 -0.03 4.04 -13.66
C LEU A 179 1.07 2.98 -13.72
N ASP A 180 1.17 2.24 -14.82
CA ASP A 180 2.33 1.37 -15.09
C ASP A 180 3.63 2.18 -15.07
N MET A 181 3.68 3.24 -15.88
CA MET A 181 4.87 4.09 -16.02
C MET A 181 5.24 4.80 -14.72
N TYR A 182 4.24 5.29 -13.97
CA TYR A 182 4.47 5.95 -12.68
C TYR A 182 5.01 4.96 -11.64
N SER A 183 4.48 3.73 -11.64
CA SER A 183 4.91 2.65 -10.74
C SER A 183 6.32 2.18 -11.06
N ASP A 184 6.65 1.96 -12.33
CA ASP A 184 8.01 1.59 -12.78
C ASP A 184 9.03 2.64 -12.39
N TRP A 185 8.70 3.92 -12.55
CA TRP A 185 9.58 4.99 -12.12
C TRP A 185 9.79 5.02 -10.61
N LEU A 186 8.74 4.85 -9.81
CA LEU A 186 8.88 4.73 -8.36
C LEU A 186 9.76 3.54 -7.98
N VAL A 187 9.53 2.37 -8.56
CA VAL A 187 10.37 1.19 -8.33
C VAL A 187 11.83 1.45 -8.70
N SER A 188 12.09 2.19 -9.78
CA SER A 188 13.45 2.58 -10.17
C SER A 188 14.16 3.46 -9.13
N ARG A 189 13.42 4.17 -8.25
CA ARG A 189 14.00 5.01 -7.19
C ARG A 189 14.75 4.20 -6.14
N ARG A 190 14.43 2.91 -5.97
CA ARG A 190 15.20 1.97 -5.13
C ARG A 190 16.68 1.98 -5.51
N TYR A 191 16.98 1.95 -6.82
CA TYR A 191 18.34 1.79 -7.32
C TYR A 191 19.02 3.11 -7.68
N THR A 192 18.23 4.13 -7.98
CA THR A 192 18.75 5.43 -8.45
C THR A 192 18.86 6.48 -7.35
N GLN A 193 18.09 6.34 -6.26
CA GLN A 193 18.05 7.28 -5.14
C GLN A 193 18.00 6.60 -3.76
N ASN A 194 18.15 5.27 -3.69
CA ASN A 194 18.06 4.49 -2.45
C ASN A 194 16.75 4.68 -1.67
N TRP A 195 15.66 5.02 -2.35
CA TRP A 195 14.35 5.13 -1.70
C TRP A 195 13.84 3.76 -1.27
N LYS A 196 13.19 3.70 -0.10
CA LYS A 196 12.36 2.54 0.27
C LYS A 196 11.06 2.61 -0.52
N VAL A 197 10.82 1.62 -1.37
CA VAL A 197 9.62 1.52 -2.19
C VAL A 197 9.04 0.11 -2.11
N ILE A 198 7.78 -0.04 -1.73
CA ILE A 198 7.01 -1.28 -1.85
C ILE A 198 6.22 -1.22 -3.16
N ASP A 199 6.39 -2.24 -4.00
CA ASP A 199 5.67 -2.36 -5.27
C ASP A 199 4.32 -3.03 -5.00
N LEU A 200 3.28 -2.22 -5.00
CA LEU A 200 1.90 -2.64 -4.91
C LEU A 200 1.30 -2.92 -6.30
N HIS A 201 1.76 -2.18 -7.31
CA HIS A 201 1.08 -2.05 -8.60
C HIS A 201 1.12 -3.36 -9.38
N TRP A 202 2.33 -3.87 -9.65
CA TRP A 202 2.50 -5.06 -10.47
C TRP A 202 1.95 -6.33 -9.81
N PRO A 203 2.14 -6.55 -8.49
CA PRO A 203 1.49 -7.68 -7.82
C PRO A 203 -0.04 -7.58 -7.83
N MET A 204 -0.62 -6.38 -7.72
CA MET A 204 -2.06 -6.19 -7.90
C MET A 204 -2.50 -6.47 -9.33
N ARG A 205 -1.74 -6.02 -10.34
CA ARG A 205 -2.04 -6.29 -11.76
C ARG A 205 -2.07 -7.79 -12.04
N LYS A 206 -1.03 -8.49 -11.61
CA LYS A 206 -0.98 -9.95 -11.68
C LYS A 206 -2.17 -10.59 -10.96
N GLY A 207 -2.49 -10.13 -9.75
CA GLY A 207 -3.63 -10.64 -8.99
C GLY A 207 -4.99 -10.39 -9.65
N LEU A 208 -5.12 -9.35 -10.47
CA LEU A 208 -6.30 -9.06 -11.29
C LEU A 208 -6.36 -10.02 -12.49
N GLU A 209 -5.25 -10.18 -13.21
CA GLU A 209 -5.12 -11.06 -14.37
C GLU A 209 -5.38 -12.54 -14.01
N ASP A 210 -4.75 -13.03 -12.93
CA ASP A 210 -4.91 -14.40 -12.45
C ASP A 210 -6.39 -14.68 -12.12
N ARG A 211 -7.08 -13.77 -11.42
CA ARG A 211 -8.50 -13.93 -11.09
C ARG A 211 -9.39 -13.82 -12.33
N ARG A 212 -9.04 -12.96 -13.30
CA ARG A 212 -9.76 -12.85 -14.58
C ARG A 212 -9.66 -14.09 -15.45
N SER A 213 -8.56 -14.86 -15.36
CA SER A 213 -8.46 -16.15 -16.04
C SER A 213 -9.47 -17.19 -15.55
N LEU A 214 -9.98 -17.03 -14.31
CA LEU A 214 -10.98 -17.91 -13.71
C LEU A 214 -12.39 -17.33 -13.80
N ASN A 215 -12.51 -16.01 -13.64
CA ASN A 215 -13.75 -15.26 -13.74
C ASN A 215 -13.51 -13.99 -14.57
N PRO A 216 -13.86 -13.99 -15.88
CA PRO A 216 -13.65 -12.84 -16.75
C PRO A 216 -14.26 -11.54 -16.25
N GLU A 217 -15.33 -11.58 -15.44
CA GLU A 217 -15.99 -10.39 -14.89
C GLU A 217 -15.36 -9.88 -13.59
N PHE A 218 -14.31 -10.54 -13.09
CA PHE A 218 -13.64 -10.11 -11.87
C PHE A 218 -13.03 -8.70 -12.03
N ALA A 219 -13.25 -7.87 -11.01
CA ALA A 219 -12.65 -6.56 -10.87
C ALA A 219 -12.44 -6.28 -9.38
N PHE A 220 -11.27 -5.76 -9.01
CA PHE A 220 -11.08 -5.22 -7.67
C PHE A 220 -11.90 -3.95 -7.46
N ALA A 221 -12.09 -3.15 -8.51
CA ALA A 221 -12.77 -1.85 -8.42
C ALA A 221 -13.83 -1.75 -9.52
N LYS A 222 -15.12 -1.65 -9.15
CA LYS A 222 -16.21 -1.54 -10.14
C LYS A 222 -16.14 -0.26 -10.97
N ASP A 223 -15.63 0.82 -10.38
CA ASP A 223 -15.36 2.10 -11.03
C ASP A 223 -13.95 2.17 -11.65
N GLY A 224 -13.14 1.12 -11.48
CA GLY A 224 -11.75 1.02 -11.92
C GLY A 224 -10.74 1.77 -11.06
N ILE A 225 -11.16 2.41 -9.97
CA ILE A 225 -10.31 3.25 -9.12
C ILE A 225 -10.30 2.76 -7.67
N HIS A 226 -11.47 2.56 -7.07
CA HIS A 226 -11.61 2.28 -5.64
C HIS A 226 -11.77 0.77 -5.40
N PRO A 227 -10.74 0.09 -4.85
CA PRO A 227 -10.81 -1.34 -4.62
C PRO A 227 -11.91 -1.70 -3.60
N ASP A 228 -12.52 -2.86 -3.79
CA ASP A 228 -13.40 -3.50 -2.81
C ASP A 228 -12.58 -4.18 -1.71
N GLU A 229 -13.24 -4.97 -0.87
CA GLU A 229 -12.59 -5.67 0.25
C GLU A 229 -11.50 -6.63 -0.22
N SER A 230 -11.70 -7.31 -1.35
CA SER A 230 -10.71 -8.24 -1.90
C SER A 230 -9.46 -7.50 -2.40
N GLY A 231 -9.65 -6.32 -2.99
CA GLY A 231 -8.56 -5.46 -3.43
C GLY A 231 -7.81 -4.84 -2.24
N HIS A 232 -8.53 -4.33 -1.25
CA HIS A 232 -7.93 -3.81 0.00
C HIS A 232 -7.19 -4.89 0.79
N PHE A 233 -7.70 -6.13 0.81
CA PHE A 233 -6.98 -7.25 1.39
C PHE A 233 -5.67 -7.53 0.66
N LEU A 234 -5.69 -7.60 -0.68
CA LEU A 234 -4.47 -7.83 -1.46
C LEU A 234 -3.45 -6.70 -1.24
N MET A 235 -3.90 -5.45 -1.15
CA MET A 235 -3.03 -4.31 -0.79
C MET A 235 -2.37 -4.54 0.57
N ALA A 236 -3.16 -4.84 1.61
CA ALA A 236 -2.64 -5.09 2.95
C ALA A 236 -1.61 -6.23 2.95
N LYS A 237 -1.91 -7.34 2.29
CA LYS A 237 -1.00 -8.49 2.15
C LYS A 237 0.32 -8.10 1.51
N ILE A 238 0.30 -7.36 0.40
CA ILE A 238 1.52 -6.93 -0.30
C ILE A 238 2.36 -6.00 0.58
N LEU A 239 1.72 -5.06 1.28
CA LEU A 239 2.42 -4.14 2.18
C LEU A 239 3.02 -4.87 3.38
N LEU A 240 2.28 -5.78 4.02
CA LEU A 240 2.79 -6.61 5.11
C LEU A 240 4.00 -7.45 4.68
N LEU A 241 3.94 -8.08 3.50
CA LEU A 241 5.09 -8.79 2.92
C LEU A 241 6.27 -7.84 2.65
N GLY A 242 6.00 -6.65 2.14
CA GLY A 242 7.01 -5.61 1.93
C GLY A 242 7.63 -5.07 3.23
N LEU A 243 6.89 -5.16 4.34
CA LEU A 243 7.32 -4.82 5.70
C LEU A 243 7.94 -6.01 6.46
N GLY A 244 8.11 -7.15 5.78
CA GLY A 244 8.82 -8.32 6.30
C GLY A 244 7.97 -9.30 7.09
N GLU A 245 6.65 -9.14 7.06
CA GLU A 245 5.73 -10.06 7.72
C GLU A 245 5.49 -11.32 6.88
N GLU A 246 5.34 -12.46 7.54
CA GLU A 246 5.17 -13.77 6.90
C GLU A 246 3.69 -14.09 6.65
N VAL A 247 3.07 -13.39 5.70
CA VAL A 247 1.61 -13.47 5.43
C VAL A 247 1.25 -14.06 4.06
N LYS A 248 2.18 -14.82 3.45
CA LYS A 248 2.05 -15.32 2.07
C LYS A 248 0.84 -16.24 1.87
N GLU A 249 0.47 -17.01 2.88
CA GLU A 249 -0.57 -18.04 2.77
C GLU A 249 -2.00 -17.53 2.96
N ALA A 250 -2.20 -16.27 3.37
CA ALA A 250 -3.53 -15.73 3.59
C ALA A 250 -4.18 -15.22 2.30
N TYR A 251 -5.45 -15.55 2.05
CA TYR A 251 -6.24 -15.12 0.90
C TYR A 251 -7.44 -14.23 1.27
N SER A 252 -7.73 -14.09 2.56
CA SER A 252 -8.72 -13.15 3.10
C SER A 252 -8.27 -12.56 4.45
N ILE A 253 -8.99 -11.54 4.94
CA ILE A 253 -8.72 -10.97 6.26
C ILE A 253 -8.97 -11.99 7.38
N GLU A 254 -9.98 -12.85 7.23
CA GLU A 254 -10.26 -13.94 8.15
C GLU A 254 -9.10 -14.91 8.24
N GLU A 255 -8.53 -15.33 7.10
CA GLU A 255 -7.36 -16.20 7.07
C GLU A 255 -6.10 -15.53 7.62
N LEU A 256 -5.93 -14.23 7.37
CA LEU A 256 -4.82 -13.45 7.89
C LEU A 256 -4.86 -13.35 9.42
N LEU A 257 -6.06 -13.24 9.99
CA LEU A 257 -6.25 -13.08 11.44
C LEU A 257 -6.50 -14.41 12.18
N ALA A 258 -6.84 -15.49 11.47
CA ALA A 258 -7.13 -16.81 12.05
C ALA A 258 -6.03 -17.37 12.99
N PRO A 259 -4.73 -17.12 12.76
CA PRO A 259 -3.69 -17.58 13.69
C PRO A 259 -3.71 -16.88 15.05
N PHE A 260 -4.39 -15.74 15.19
CA PHE A 260 -4.43 -14.97 16.43
C PHE A 260 -5.73 -15.26 17.21
N PRO A 261 -5.64 -15.71 18.47
CA PRO A 261 -6.82 -15.84 19.32
C PRO A 261 -7.61 -14.53 19.37
N MET A 262 -8.92 -14.61 19.16
CA MET A 262 -9.83 -13.46 19.12
C MET A 262 -9.50 -12.41 18.03
N GLY A 263 -8.69 -12.74 17.02
CA GLY A 263 -8.27 -11.79 15.98
C GLY A 263 -9.45 -11.10 15.26
N MET A 264 -10.49 -11.87 14.93
CA MET A 264 -11.71 -11.33 14.31
C MET A 264 -12.57 -10.46 15.24
N GLN A 265 -12.39 -10.56 16.56
CA GLN A 265 -13.07 -9.68 17.52
C GLN A 265 -12.36 -8.32 17.66
N VAL A 266 -11.05 -8.28 17.38
CA VAL A 266 -10.26 -7.04 17.41
C VAL A 266 -10.54 -6.17 16.19
N LEU A 267 -10.81 -6.75 15.03
CA LEU A 267 -10.97 -6.00 13.78
C LEU A 267 -12.02 -4.86 13.86
N PRO A 268 -13.25 -5.05 14.37
CA PRO A 268 -14.23 -3.96 14.50
C PRO A 268 -13.78 -2.83 15.43
N LEU A 269 -13.02 -3.15 16.48
CA LEU A 269 -12.45 -2.15 17.39
C LEU A 269 -11.37 -1.31 16.68
N ILE A 270 -10.54 -1.95 15.87
CA ILE A 270 -9.54 -1.27 15.03
C ILE A 270 -10.23 -0.38 13.99
N GLU A 271 -11.31 -0.84 13.35
CA GLU A 271 -12.10 -0.03 12.41
C GLU A 271 -12.66 1.23 13.07
N GLN A 272 -13.24 1.09 14.27
CA GLN A 272 -13.74 2.22 15.05
C GLN A 272 -12.62 3.19 15.43
N ARG A 273 -11.47 2.66 15.87
CA ARG A 273 -10.28 3.45 16.23
C ARG A 273 -9.77 4.26 15.04
N GLN A 274 -9.62 3.61 13.87
CA GLN A 274 -9.16 4.24 12.64
C GLN A 274 -10.10 5.36 12.18
N GLU A 275 -11.42 5.16 12.22
CA GLU A 275 -12.37 6.20 11.81
C GLU A 275 -12.29 7.44 12.71
N ILE A 276 -12.22 7.24 14.04
CA ILE A 276 -12.07 8.33 15.01
C ILE A 276 -10.76 9.09 14.78
N GLN A 277 -9.63 8.38 14.68
CA GLN A 277 -8.32 9.00 14.49
C GLN A 277 -8.23 9.74 13.16
N LYS A 278 -8.67 9.13 12.06
CA LYS A 278 -8.62 9.72 10.71
C LYS A 278 -9.34 11.06 10.67
N LEU A 279 -10.60 11.10 11.10
CA LEU A 279 -11.38 12.34 11.04
C LEU A 279 -10.81 13.40 12.00
N ALA A 280 -10.44 13.02 13.22
CA ALA A 280 -9.89 13.96 14.20
C ALA A 280 -8.58 14.59 13.69
N TRP A 281 -7.68 13.79 13.13
CA TRP A 281 -6.41 14.29 12.59
C TRP A 281 -6.58 15.07 11.29
N LEU A 282 -7.51 14.71 10.40
CA LEU A 282 -7.82 15.52 9.23
C LEU A 282 -8.34 16.91 9.63
N SER A 283 -9.21 17.00 10.64
CA SER A 283 -9.70 18.28 11.15
C SER A 283 -8.61 19.10 11.85
N ALA A 284 -7.77 18.47 12.68
CA ALA A 284 -6.72 19.17 13.41
C ALA A 284 -5.56 19.64 12.54
N THR A 285 -5.16 18.82 11.56
CA THR A 285 -4.11 19.18 10.60
C THR A 285 -4.60 20.14 9.54
N GLY A 286 -5.91 20.16 9.28
CA GLY A 286 -6.57 21.08 8.35
C GLY A 286 -6.29 20.75 6.89
N HIS A 287 -7.33 20.89 6.05
CA HIS A 287 -7.25 20.67 4.61
C HIS A 287 -8.27 21.53 3.87
N ILE A 288 -8.04 21.77 2.58
CA ILE A 288 -8.97 22.54 1.73
C ILE A 288 -10.06 21.70 1.03
N ARG A 289 -10.06 20.38 1.20
CA ARG A 289 -11.02 19.47 0.55
C ARG A 289 -12.43 19.61 1.16
N PRO A 290 -13.45 20.10 0.43
CA PRO A 290 -14.80 20.19 0.95
C PRO A 290 -15.43 18.81 1.16
N GLY A 291 -16.44 18.75 2.03
CA GLY A 291 -17.27 17.55 2.24
C GLY A 291 -16.61 16.42 3.02
N ILE A 292 -15.45 16.66 3.65
CA ILE A 292 -14.90 15.75 4.65
C ILE A 292 -15.64 16.00 5.97
N PRO A 293 -16.20 14.96 6.63
CA PRO A 293 -16.82 15.11 7.94
C PRO A 293 -15.85 15.70 8.96
N GLU A 294 -16.36 16.57 9.83
CA GLU A 294 -15.58 17.09 10.95
C GLU A 294 -15.31 15.97 11.97
N GLY A 295 -14.05 15.83 12.38
CA GLY A 295 -13.64 14.93 13.43
C GLY A 295 -13.85 15.50 14.83
N LEU A 296 -13.74 14.63 15.82
CA LEU A 296 -13.70 15.06 17.22
C LEU A 296 -12.45 15.91 17.47
N SER A 297 -12.50 16.80 18.47
CA SER A 297 -11.28 17.44 18.98
C SER A 297 -10.23 16.39 19.35
N ILE A 298 -8.94 16.68 19.12
CA ILE A 298 -7.85 15.73 19.40
C ILE A 298 -7.91 15.16 20.81
N LYS A 299 -8.21 16.00 21.81
CA LYS A 299 -8.36 15.55 23.21
C LYS A 299 -9.44 14.46 23.35
N LEU A 300 -10.64 14.69 22.84
CA LEU A 300 -11.74 13.74 22.93
C LEU A 300 -11.50 12.48 22.07
N ALA A 301 -10.86 12.65 20.91
CA ALA A 301 -10.47 11.53 20.07
C ALA A 301 -9.47 10.62 20.80
N GLN A 302 -8.44 11.19 21.44
CA GLN A 302 -7.45 10.45 22.24
C GLN A 302 -8.10 9.72 23.42
N GLU A 303 -9.04 10.34 24.13
CA GLU A 303 -9.80 9.69 25.21
C GLU A 303 -10.55 8.44 24.70
N LYS A 304 -11.25 8.55 23.56
CA LYS A 304 -11.97 7.41 22.96
C LYS A 304 -11.02 6.33 22.44
N VAL A 305 -9.93 6.71 21.78
CA VAL A 305 -8.90 5.78 21.28
C VAL A 305 -8.26 5.03 22.44
N ALA A 306 -7.98 5.69 23.57
CA ALA A 306 -7.44 5.05 24.76
C ALA A 306 -8.41 4.02 25.35
N ALA A 307 -9.72 4.31 25.36
CA ALA A 307 -10.75 3.36 25.79
C ALA A 307 -10.81 2.12 24.87
N ILE A 308 -10.80 2.33 23.54
CA ILE A 308 -10.77 1.24 22.56
C ILE A 308 -9.48 0.39 22.71
N ASN A 309 -8.33 1.03 22.93
CA ASN A 309 -7.07 0.32 23.17
C ASN A 309 -7.10 -0.52 24.45
N LEU A 310 -7.82 -0.08 25.48
CA LEU A 310 -8.04 -0.88 26.69
C LEU A 310 -8.96 -2.09 26.41
N GLU A 311 -10.00 -1.91 25.61
CA GLU A 311 -10.89 -2.99 25.19
C GLU A 311 -10.14 -4.03 24.36
N ILE A 312 -9.33 -3.61 23.39
CA ILE A 312 -8.48 -4.51 22.59
C ILE A 312 -7.54 -5.32 23.51
N ARG A 313 -6.87 -4.68 24.46
CA ARG A 313 -6.00 -5.40 25.42
C ARG A 313 -6.78 -6.41 26.26
N THR A 314 -7.98 -6.05 26.70
CA THR A 314 -8.87 -6.94 27.44
C THR A 314 -9.27 -8.16 26.62
N VAL A 315 -9.62 -7.98 25.33
CA VAL A 315 -9.92 -9.08 24.40
C VAL A 315 -8.70 -10.00 24.20
N LEU A 316 -7.49 -9.44 24.19
CA LEU A 316 -6.25 -10.19 24.04
C LEU A 316 -5.76 -10.85 25.35
N GLY A 317 -6.39 -10.57 26.49
CA GLY A 317 -5.98 -11.08 27.80
C GLY A 317 -4.69 -10.44 28.33
N ASN A 318 -4.38 -9.22 27.88
CA ASN A 318 -3.20 -8.43 28.25
C ASN A 318 -3.56 -7.21 29.11
#